data_AF-A0A946H0I6-F1
#
_entry.id   AF-A0A946H0I6-F1
#
_cell.length_a   1.000
_cell.length_b   1.000
_cell.length_c   1.000
_cell.angle_alpha   90.00
_cell.angle_beta   90.00
_cell.angle_gamma   90.00
#
_symmetry.space_group_name_H-M   'P 1'
#
loop_
_entity.id
_entity.type
_entity.pdbx_description
1 polymer ?
#
loop_
_entity_poly.entity_id
_entity_poly.type
_entity_poly.pdbx_seq_one_letter_code
_entity_poly.pdbx_strand_id
1 'polypeptide(L)'
;MPHKQANLERQLATAEQELDACSAQLGKNGVAENDRRKDPAWRQLNAQRLRLKSRIGAAIAVTDMTEEVARRKAEKPAKAEKDAGKKSGKKAKKGEKAEKGEKGDKKKKAKKDGGDKKKK
;
A
#
# COMPACT_ATOMS: atom_id res chain seq x y z
N MET A 1 -17.73 7.00 -11.71
CA MET A 1 -18.34 5.65 -11.66
C MET A 1 -18.60 5.26 -10.20
N PRO A 2 -19.78 5.60 -9.65
CA PRO A 2 -20.12 5.40 -8.24
C PRO A 2 -19.99 3.93 -7.78
N HIS A 3 -20.20 2.97 -8.70
CA HIS A 3 -20.00 1.54 -8.44
C HIS A 3 -18.58 1.17 -7.99
N LYS A 4 -17.57 1.96 -8.35
CA LYS A 4 -16.18 1.68 -7.99
C LYS A 4 -15.88 2.04 -6.53
N GLN A 5 -16.57 3.05 -5.98
CA GLN A 5 -16.42 3.45 -4.58
C GLN A 5 -17.11 2.45 -3.65
N ALA A 6 -18.39 2.11 -3.92
CA ALA A 6 -19.13 1.13 -3.13
C ALA A 6 -18.41 -0.23 -3.06
N ASN A 7 -17.75 -0.65 -4.14
CA ASN A 7 -16.94 -1.86 -4.14
C ASN A 7 -15.68 -1.75 -3.27
N LEU A 8 -15.01 -0.60 -3.27
CA LEU A 8 -13.85 -0.36 -2.39
C LEU A 8 -14.26 -0.31 -0.92
N GLU A 9 -15.44 0.24 -0.61
CA GLU A 9 -16.00 0.27 0.74
C GLU A 9 -16.36 -1.14 1.24
N ARG A 10 -16.96 -1.98 0.38
CA ARG A 10 -17.19 -3.40 0.71
C ARG A 10 -15.89 -4.15 0.96
N GLN A 11 -14.88 -3.95 0.11
CA GLN A 11 -13.56 -4.55 0.30
C GLN A 11 -12.90 -4.08 1.60
N LEU A 12 -13.09 -2.81 1.97
CA LEU A 12 -12.61 -2.27 3.24
C LEU A 12 -13.29 -2.93 4.42
N ALA A 13 -14.62 -3.08 4.38
CA ALA A 13 -15.37 -3.75 5.43
C ALA A 13 -14.90 -5.21 5.62
N THR A 14 -14.69 -5.94 4.54
CA THR A 14 -14.13 -7.30 4.60
C THR A 14 -12.72 -7.32 5.19
N ALA A 15 -11.84 -6.41 4.75
CA ALA A 15 -10.47 -6.33 5.29
C ALA A 15 -10.44 -5.94 6.78
N GLU A 16 -11.39 -5.13 7.24
CA GLU A 16 -11.54 -4.80 8.67
C GLU A 16 -12.01 -6.02 9.48
N GLN A 17 -13.00 -6.77 8.97
CA GLN A 17 -13.44 -8.03 9.60
C GLN A 17 -12.31 -9.06 9.69
N GLU A 18 -11.52 -9.23 8.63
CA GLU A 18 -10.37 -10.14 8.60
C GLU A 18 -9.28 -9.68 9.60
N LEU A 19 -9.02 -8.38 9.69
CA LEU A 19 -8.05 -7.82 10.63
C LEU A 19 -8.49 -7.99 12.08
N ASP A 20 -9.79 -7.82 12.36
CA ASP A 20 -10.36 -8.05 13.69
C ASP A 20 -10.31 -9.52 14.08
N ALA A 21 -10.65 -10.42 13.16
CA ALA A 21 -10.53 -11.86 13.36
C ALA A 21 -9.08 -12.28 13.63
N CYS A 22 -8.13 -11.77 12.84
CA CYS A 22 -6.70 -11.98 13.04
C CYS A 22 -6.24 -11.44 14.40
N SER A 23 -6.66 -10.23 14.77
CA SER A 23 -6.32 -9.61 16.06
C SER A 23 -6.88 -10.40 17.25
N ALA A 24 -8.09 -10.93 17.13
CA ALA A 24 -8.71 -11.79 18.13
C ALA A 24 -7.95 -13.13 18.26
N GLN A 25 -7.54 -13.73 17.14
CA GLN A 25 -6.75 -14.96 17.14
C GLN A 25 -5.37 -14.74 17.78
N LEU A 26 -4.70 -13.62 17.46
CA LEU A 26 -3.44 -13.24 18.10
C LEU A 26 -3.61 -13.02 19.60
N GLY A 27 -4.71 -12.39 20.02
CA GLY A 27 -5.05 -12.25 21.44
C GLY A 27 -5.24 -13.60 22.15
N LYS A 28 -5.92 -14.56 21.51
CA LYS A 28 -6.07 -15.93 22.03
C LYS A 28 -4.73 -16.65 22.16
N ASN A 29 -3.77 -16.35 21.28
CA ASN A 29 -2.42 -16.89 21.32
C ASN A 29 -1.50 -16.17 22.32
N GLY A 30 -2.04 -15.24 23.12
CA GLY A 30 -1.27 -14.48 24.11
C GLY A 30 -0.40 -13.37 23.53
N VAL A 31 -0.59 -13.01 22.27
CA VAL A 31 0.17 -11.92 21.63
C VAL A 31 -0.41 -10.58 22.09
N ALA A 32 0.43 -9.81 22.78
CA ALA A 32 0.10 -8.45 23.20
C ALA A 32 -0.17 -7.55 21.98
N GLU A 33 -1.01 -6.54 22.14
CA GLU A 33 -1.39 -5.63 21.05
C GLU A 33 -0.19 -4.93 20.40
N ASN A 34 0.82 -4.57 21.21
CA ASN A 34 2.07 -3.97 20.73
C ASN A 34 2.89 -4.92 19.85
N ASP A 35 2.74 -6.23 20.03
CA ASP A 35 3.46 -7.26 19.29
C ASP A 35 2.70 -7.77 18.07
N ARG A 36 1.38 -7.51 17.95
CA ARG A 36 0.59 -7.82 16.73
C ARG A 36 1.22 -7.21 15.48
N ARG A 37 1.87 -6.06 15.61
CA ARG A 37 2.58 -5.35 14.54
C ARG A 37 3.78 -6.12 13.99
N LYS A 38 4.31 -7.09 14.75
CA LYS A 38 5.43 -7.97 14.33
C LYS A 38 4.91 -9.18 13.57
N ASP A 39 3.64 -9.56 13.77
CA ASP A 39 3.01 -10.66 13.07
C ASP A 39 2.85 -10.35 11.57
N PRO A 40 3.35 -11.20 10.66
CA PRO A 40 3.32 -10.93 9.23
C PRO A 40 1.90 -10.92 8.66
N ALA A 41 0.98 -11.75 9.17
CA ALA A 41 -0.39 -11.81 8.66
C ALA A 41 -1.15 -10.54 9.05
N TRP A 42 -1.04 -10.12 10.32
CA TRP A 42 -1.64 -8.88 10.79
C TRP A 42 -1.13 -7.66 10.02
N ARG A 43 0.19 -7.59 9.75
CA ARG A 43 0.80 -6.51 8.96
C ARG A 43 0.25 -6.46 7.53
N GLN A 44 0.09 -7.61 6.88
CA GLN A 44 -0.44 -7.69 5.52
C GLN A 44 -1.89 -7.20 5.45
N LEU A 45 -2.74 -7.68 6.36
CA LEU A 45 -4.14 -7.25 6.46
C LEU A 45 -4.25 -5.75 6.76
N ASN A 46 -3.42 -5.24 7.67
CA ASN A 46 -3.41 -3.82 7.99
C ASN A 46 -2.94 -2.98 6.79
N ALA A 47 -1.94 -3.44 6.05
CA ALA A 47 -1.50 -2.78 4.82
C ALA A 47 -2.60 -2.79 3.74
N GLN A 48 -3.35 -3.87 3.61
CA GLN A 48 -4.49 -3.96 2.70
C GLN A 48 -5.59 -2.95 3.07
N ARG A 49 -5.96 -2.88 4.35
CA ARG A 49 -6.89 -1.88 4.88
C ARG A 49 -6.44 -0.46 4.57
N LEU A 50 -5.17 -0.13 4.83
CA LEU A 50 -4.62 1.21 4.56
C LEU A 50 -4.63 1.55 3.06
N ARG A 51 -4.30 0.59 2.20
CA ARG A 51 -4.38 0.77 0.74
C ARG A 51 -5.81 1.05 0.28
N LEU A 52 -6.79 0.33 0.81
CA LEU A 52 -8.19 0.54 0.48
C LEU A 52 -8.67 1.92 0.94
N LYS A 53 -8.34 2.35 2.16
CA LYS A 53 -8.61 3.71 2.66
C LYS A 53 -8.02 4.79 1.76
N SER A 54 -6.75 4.65 1.39
CA SER A 54 -6.08 5.59 0.48
C SER A 54 -6.76 5.64 -0.90
N ARG A 55 -7.15 4.48 -1.45
CA ARG A 55 -7.86 4.42 -2.74
C ARG A 55 -9.25 5.05 -2.68
N ILE A 56 -9.98 4.88 -1.58
CA ILE A 56 -11.27 5.56 -1.37
C ILE A 56 -11.07 7.08 -1.32
N GLY A 57 -10.11 7.55 -0.53
CA GLY A 57 -9.79 8.99 -0.47
C GLY A 57 -9.40 9.58 -1.83
N ALA A 58 -8.62 8.84 -2.62
CA ALA A 58 -8.28 9.26 -3.98
C ALA A 58 -9.51 9.25 -4.93
N ALA A 59 -10.41 8.28 -4.78
CA ALA A 59 -11.64 8.23 -5.57
C ALA A 59 -12.55 9.43 -5.27
N ILE A 60 -12.68 9.81 -3.99
CA ILE A 60 -13.44 10.97 -3.54
C ILE A 60 -12.79 12.27 -4.08
N ALA A 61 -11.47 12.42 -3.94
CA ALA A 61 -10.78 13.60 -4.46
C ALA A 61 -10.96 13.77 -5.99
N VAL A 62 -11.00 12.66 -6.73
CA VAL A 62 -11.30 12.69 -8.16
C VAL A 62 -12.75 13.12 -8.42
N THR A 63 -13.74 12.62 -7.65
CA THR A 63 -15.13 13.04 -7.82
C THR A 63 -15.29 14.54 -7.55
N ASP A 64 -14.71 15.04 -6.47
CA ASP A 64 -14.80 16.46 -6.10
C ASP A 64 -14.20 17.36 -7.18
N MET A 65 -13.03 16.98 -7.73
CA MET A 65 -12.44 17.72 -8.86
C MET A 65 -13.31 17.66 -10.13
N THR A 66 -13.94 16.52 -10.42
CA THR A 66 -14.83 16.42 -11.58
C THR A 66 -16.09 17.27 -11.44
N GLU A 67 -16.64 17.37 -10.22
CA GLU A 67 -17.81 18.23 -9.93
C GLU A 67 -17.42 19.71 -10.03
N GLU A 68 -16.29 20.13 -9.49
CA GLU A 68 -15.78 21.50 -9.60
C GLU A 68 -15.51 21.89 -11.07
N VAL A 69 -14.93 21.00 -11.87
CA VAL A 69 -14.73 21.22 -13.31
C VAL A 69 -16.07 21.27 -14.05
N ALA A 70 -17.04 20.44 -13.68
CA ALA A 70 -18.38 20.46 -14.26
C ALA A 70 -19.11 21.78 -13.95
N ARG A 71 -19.02 22.29 -12.70
CA ARG A 71 -19.56 23.60 -12.31
C ARG A 71 -18.92 24.75 -13.09
N ARG A 72 -17.58 24.78 -13.18
CA ARG A 72 -16.86 25.80 -13.96
C ARG A 72 -17.16 25.77 -15.46
N LYS A 73 -17.48 24.59 -16.01
CA LYS A 73 -17.94 24.45 -17.39
C LYS A 73 -19.40 24.89 -17.57
N ALA A 74 -20.25 24.64 -16.58
CA ALA A 74 -21.64 25.08 -16.61
C ALA A 74 -21.78 26.61 -16.41
N GLU A 75 -20.88 27.23 -15.65
CA GLU A 75 -20.85 28.69 -15.43
C GLU A 75 -20.18 29.49 -16.56
N LYS A 76 -19.57 28.83 -17.55
CA LYS A 76 -19.03 29.50 -18.75
C LYS A 76 -20.03 29.41 -19.91
N PRO A 77 -20.74 30.50 -20.27
CA PRO A 77 -21.42 30.54 -21.56
C PRO A 77 -20.36 30.49 -22.67
N ALA A 78 -20.63 29.67 -23.67
CA ALA A 78 -19.74 29.36 -24.79
C ALA A 78 -19.11 30.61 -25.42
N LYS A 79 -17.81 30.84 -25.17
CA LYS A 79 -16.89 31.61 -26.04
C LYS A 79 -15.46 31.37 -25.58
N ALA A 80 -14.81 30.36 -26.13
CA ALA A 80 -13.35 30.25 -26.27
C ALA A 80 -13.01 29.01 -27.11
N GLU A 81 -13.42 29.04 -28.38
CA GLU A 81 -12.69 28.33 -29.42
C GLU A 81 -11.58 29.27 -29.92
N LYS A 82 -10.44 28.71 -30.33
CA LYS A 82 -9.14 29.31 -30.65
C LYS A 82 -8.17 29.43 -29.47
N ASP A 83 -7.31 28.43 -29.31
CA ASP A 83 -5.91 28.61 -29.73
C ASP A 83 -5.20 27.25 -29.86
N ALA A 84 -4.75 26.96 -31.09
CA ALA A 84 -3.88 25.85 -31.40
C ALA A 84 -2.44 26.34 -31.26
N GLY A 85 -1.76 25.98 -30.15
CA GLY A 85 -0.38 26.36 -29.86
C GLY A 85 0.53 25.15 -29.63
N LYS A 86 1.11 24.64 -30.72
CA LYS A 86 2.14 23.59 -30.78
C LYS A 86 3.48 24.06 -30.19
N LYS A 87 3.98 23.44 -29.11
CA LYS A 87 5.43 23.33 -28.75
C LYS A 87 5.64 22.05 -27.90
N SER A 88 6.14 20.95 -28.46
CA SER A 88 7.56 20.64 -28.67
C SER A 88 8.40 20.50 -27.39
N GLY A 89 8.64 19.24 -26.99
CA GLY A 89 9.93 18.76 -26.46
C GLY A 89 10.25 19.02 -24.98
N LYS A 90 10.40 17.95 -24.19
CA LYS A 90 11.73 17.45 -23.78
C LYS A 90 11.62 16.08 -23.12
N LYS A 91 12.08 15.07 -23.86
CA LYS A 91 12.44 13.74 -23.37
C LYS A 91 13.76 13.90 -22.59
N ALA A 92 13.76 13.58 -21.29
CA ALA A 92 14.97 13.34 -20.50
C ALA A 92 14.78 11.98 -19.81
N LYS A 93 15.36 10.90 -20.33
CA LYS A 93 16.71 10.38 -20.04
C LYS A 93 16.79 9.91 -18.58
N LYS A 94 16.53 8.61 -18.32
CA LYS A 94 17.53 7.53 -18.18
C LYS A 94 18.50 7.81 -17.02
N GLY A 95 18.22 7.19 -15.88
CA GLY A 95 19.18 6.80 -14.83
C GLY A 95 18.77 5.39 -14.41
N GLU A 96 19.27 4.35 -15.06
CA GLU A 96 20.58 3.71 -14.83
C GLU A 96 20.51 2.70 -13.68
N LYS A 97 20.51 1.45 -14.13
CA LYS A 97 20.75 0.20 -13.45
C LYS A 97 22.05 0.28 -12.63
N ALA A 98 21.97 0.07 -11.32
CA ALA A 98 23.12 -0.30 -10.50
C ALA A 98 22.93 -1.76 -10.05
N GLU A 99 23.44 -2.66 -10.90
CA GLU A 99 23.74 -4.06 -10.58
C GLU A 99 25.27 -4.15 -10.52
N LYS A 100 25.87 -4.30 -9.34
CA LYS A 100 26.95 -5.26 -9.04
C LYS A 100 27.55 -5.05 -7.65
N GLY A 101 27.59 -6.15 -6.92
CA GLY A 101 28.31 -6.35 -5.66
C GLY A 101 28.36 -7.82 -5.31
N GLU A 102 28.77 -8.64 -6.28
CA GLU A 102 29.12 -10.05 -6.12
C GLU A 102 30.47 -10.14 -5.38
N LYS A 103 30.51 -10.91 -4.27
CA LYS A 103 31.58 -11.85 -3.84
C LYS A 103 31.75 -11.86 -2.33
N GLY A 104 31.51 -13.03 -1.75
CA GLY A 104 31.80 -13.33 -0.36
C GLY A 104 31.57 -14.78 0.03
N ASP A 105 31.85 -15.72 -0.86
CA ASP A 105 32.01 -17.14 -0.48
C ASP A 105 33.23 -17.25 0.45
N LYS A 106 33.01 -17.58 1.72
CA LYS A 106 34.04 -18.24 2.54
C LYS A 106 33.41 -19.19 3.55
N LYS A 107 33.02 -20.34 3.01
CA LYS A 107 33.39 -21.68 3.46
C LYS A 107 34.15 -21.80 4.80
N LYS A 108 33.59 -22.68 5.66
CA LYS A 108 34.22 -23.58 6.66
C LYS A 108 34.75 -22.98 7.98
N LYS A 109 34.12 -23.38 9.09
CA LYS A 109 34.50 -24.51 9.98
C LYS A 109 33.44 -24.60 11.11
N ALA A 110 32.64 -25.66 11.18
CA ALA A 110 32.94 -26.99 11.72
C ALA A 110 33.08 -27.05 13.25
N LYS A 111 32.19 -27.86 13.84
CA LYS A 111 32.36 -28.65 15.09
C LYS A 111 32.37 -27.81 16.39
N LYS A 112 31.81 -28.24 17.52
CA LYS A 112 31.51 -29.59 18.04
C LYS A 112 30.67 -29.42 19.33
N ASP A 113 29.85 -30.44 19.64
CA ASP A 113 29.41 -30.97 20.96
C ASP A 113 29.23 -30.00 22.16
N GLY A 114 28.16 -30.02 22.95
CA GLY A 114 27.54 -31.17 23.60
C GLY A 114 27.54 -30.96 25.13
N GLY A 115 26.54 -31.51 25.83
CA GLY A 115 26.43 -31.53 27.30
C GLY A 115 25.32 -30.61 27.81
N ASP A 116 24.12 -31.12 28.12
CA ASP A 116 23.83 -31.93 29.31
C ASP A 116 24.61 -31.46 30.55
N LYS A 117 23.92 -30.74 31.44
CA LYS A 117 24.16 -30.85 32.88
C LYS A 117 22.95 -30.35 33.67
N LYS A 118 22.09 -31.31 33.96
CA LYS A 118 21.45 -31.51 35.26
C LYS A 118 22.34 -31.06 36.44
N LYS A 119 21.81 -30.21 37.32
CA LYS A 119 22.11 -30.13 38.77
C LYS A 119 20.90 -29.42 39.39
N LYS A 120 19.99 -30.15 40.02
CA LYS A 120 20.03 -30.67 41.40
C LYS A 120 19.92 -29.53 42.41
#